data_AF-A0A352A1G1-F1
#
_entry.id   AF-A0A352A1G1-F1
#
_cell.length_a   1.000
_cell.length_b   1.000
_cell.length_c   1.000
_cell.angle_alpha   90.00
_cell.angle_beta   90.00
_cell.angle_gamma   90.00
#
_symmetry.space_group_name_H-M   'P 1'
#
loop_
_entity.id
_entity.type
_entity.pdbx_description
1 polymer ?
#
loop_
_entity_poly.entity_id
_entity_poly.type
_entity_poly.pdbx_seq_one_letter_code
_entity_poly.pdbx_strand_id
1 'polypeptide(L)' 'MLDFSQVRYLNSTAIGNIAHWFSLFQDKSSEMHLVELSDNVYDTLELVGLLHAIPPP' A
#
# COMPACT_ATOMS: atom_id res chain seq x y z
N MET A 1 -2.16 3.00 -9.55
CA MET A 1 -2.13 1.56 -9.25
C MET A 1 -0.68 1.17 -8.97
N LEU A 2 -0.42 0.49 -7.85
CA LEU A 2 0.90 -0.01 -7.45
C LEU A 2 0.86 -1.54 -7.46
N ASP A 3 1.73 -2.16 -8.26
CA ASP A 3 1.81 -3.60 -8.48
C ASP A 3 2.87 -4.24 -7.57
N PHE A 4 2.45 -5.23 -6.77
CA PHE A 4 3.28 -5.93 -5.79
C PHE A 4 3.63 -7.37 -6.21
N SER A 5 3.37 -7.77 -7.46
CA SER A 5 3.62 -9.13 -7.96
C SER A 5 5.07 -9.61 -7.80
N GLN A 6 6.03 -8.68 -7.73
CA GLN A 6 7.46 -8.96 -7.51
C GLN A 6 7.94 -8.64 -6.08
N VAL A 7 7.05 -8.14 -5.21
CA VAL A 7 7.37 -7.75 -3.84
C VAL A 7 7.05 -8.89 -2.89
N ARG A 8 8.10 -9.43 -2.28
CA ARG A 8 7.98 -10.55 -1.32
C ARG A 8 7.98 -10.12 0.15
N TYR A 9 8.42 -8.89 0.41
CA TYR A 9 8.65 -8.37 1.76
C TYR A 9 8.64 -6.84 1.78
N LEU A 10 8.10 -6.25 2.85
CA LEU A 10 8.15 -4.82 3.13
C LEU A 10 8.84 -4.58 4.48
N ASN A 11 9.76 -3.62 4.50
CA ASN A 11 10.30 -3.08 5.75
C ASN A 11 9.58 -1.77 6.12
N SER A 12 9.90 -1.23 7.30
CA SER A 12 9.33 0.01 7.82
C SER A 12 9.52 1.21 6.89
N THR A 13 10.65 1.32 6.20
CA THR A 13 10.89 2.41 5.24
C THR A 13 9.96 2.31 4.03
N ALA A 14 9.78 1.11 3.48
CA ALA A 14 8.87 0.90 2.35
C ALA A 14 7.43 1.22 2.73
N ILE A 15 6.99 0.77 3.92
CA ILE A 15 5.67 1.08 4.49
C ILE A 15 5.48 2.60 4.62
N GLY A 16 6.47 3.30 5.17
CA GLY A 16 6.44 4.76 5.30
C GLY A 16 6.32 5.49 3.95
N ASN A 17 7.00 4.99 2.92
CA ASN A 17 6.88 5.54 1.57
C ASN A 17 5.49 5.34 0.98
N ILE A 18 4.88 4.16 1.16
CA ILE A 18 3.51 3.88 0.69
C ILE A 18 2.51 4.84 1.36
N ALA A 19 2.60 5.01 2.68
CA ALA A 19 1.76 5.95 3.43
C ALA A 19 1.94 7.40 2.93
N HIS A 20 3.18 7.81 2.67
CA HIS A 20 3.46 9.13 2.14
C HIS A 20 2.88 9.32 0.74
N TRP A 21 3.07 8.36 -0.17
CA TRP A 21 2.48 8.43 -1.51
C TRP A 21 0.96 8.49 -1.48
N PHE A 22 0.32 7.72 -0.59
CA PHE A 22 -1.12 7.80 -0.39
C PHE A 22 -1.57 9.21 0.01
N SER A 23 -0.89 9.85 0.97
CA SER A 23 -1.20 11.24 1.36
C SER A 23 -1.06 12.23 0.20
N LEU A 24 -0.04 12.06 -0.65
CA LEU A 24 0.19 12.95 -1.80
C LEU A 24 -0.89 12.82 -2.90
N PHE A 25 -1.55 11.66 -3.00
CA PHE A 25 -2.56 11.41 -4.02
C PHE A 25 -3.98 11.71 -3.53
N GLN A 26 -4.26 11.58 -2.23
CA GLN A 26 -5.52 12.03 -1.62
C GLN A 26 -5.79 13.51 -1.94
N ASP A 27 -4.78 14.38 -1.81
CA ASP A 27 -4.91 15.82 -2.08
C ASP A 27 -5.18 16.15 -3.56
N LYS A 28 -5.00 15.18 -4.46
CA LYS A 28 -5.09 15.38 -5.92
C LYS A 28 -6.32 14.73 -6.55
N SER A 29 -7.31 14.31 -5.76
CA SER A 29 -8.49 13.55 -6.23
C SER A 29 -8.12 12.31 -7.05
N SER A 30 -6.93 11.76 -6.83
CA SER A 30 -6.41 10.59 -7.56
C SER A 30 -6.43 9.40 -6.62
N GLU A 31 -7.03 8.30 -7.07
CA GLU A 31 -7.10 7.08 -6.27
C GLU A 31 -5.82 6.25 -6.41
N MET A 32 -5.28 5.83 -5.27
CA MET A 32 -4.24 4.82 -5.21
C MET A 32 -4.89 3.47 -4.95
N HIS A 33 -4.50 2.48 -5.74
CA HIS A 33 -4.92 1.08 -5.62
C HIS A 33 -3.68 0.19 -5.53
N LEU A 34 -3.68 -0.77 -4.60
CA LEU A 34 -2.63 -1.78 -4.47
C LEU A 34 -3.11 -3.08 -5.10
N VAL A 35 -2.29 -3.72 -5.95
CA VAL A 35 -2.65 -4.96 -6.64
C VAL A 35 -1.56 -6.01 -6.48
N GLU A 36 -1.94 -7.29 -6.65
CA GLU A 36 -1.02 -8.43 -6.61
C GLU A 36 -0.20 -8.52 -5.31
N LEU A 37 -0.84 -8.22 -4.17
CA LEU A 37 -0.24 -8.40 -2.85
C LEU A 37 -0.09 -9.90 -2.57
N SER A 38 1.12 -10.34 -2.25
CA SER A 38 1.32 -11.66 -1.64
C SER A 38 0.77 -11.68 -0.21
N ASP A 39 0.37 -12.85 0.30
CA ASP A 39 -0.21 -13.00 1.65
C ASP A 39 0.64 -12.30 2.73
N ASN A 40 1.97 -12.51 2.71
CA ASN A 40 2.87 -11.87 3.67
C ASN A 40 2.84 -10.33 3.60
N VAL A 41 2.74 -9.77 2.39
CA VAL A 41 2.69 -8.31 2.18
C VAL A 41 1.33 -7.78 2.59
N TYR A 42 0.25 -8.49 2.26
CA TYR A 42 -1.10 -8.17 2.70
C TYR A 42 -1.17 -8.12 4.23
N ASP A 43 -0.75 -9.18 4.92
CA ASP A 43 -0.74 -9.27 6.37
C ASP A 43 0.09 -8.16 7.02
N THR A 44 1.23 -7.82 6.42
CA THR A 44 2.07 -6.72 6.91
C THR A 44 1.35 -5.37 6.79
N LEU A 45 0.69 -5.11 5.67
CA LEU A 45 -0.05 -3.86 5.44
C LEU A 45 -1.33 -3.77 6.29
N GLU A 46 -2.02 -4.89 6.50
CA GLU A 46 -3.17 -5.01 7.39
C GLU A 46 -2.76 -4.74 8.84
N LEU A 47 -1.67 -5.35 9.30
CA LEU A 47 -1.16 -5.19 10.67
C LEU A 47 -0.80 -3.73 11.01
N VAL A 48 -0.36 -2.95 10.02
CA VAL A 48 -0.10 -1.51 10.19
C VAL A 48 -1.29 -0.62 9.83
N GLY A 49 -2.43 -1.21 9.45
CA GLY A 49 -3.69 -0.52 9.15
C GLY A 49 -3.73 0.23 7.82
N LEU A 50 -2.76 0.02 6.92
CA LEU A 50 -2.70 0.73 5.63
C LEU A 50 -3.82 0.30 4.68
N LEU A 51 -4.27 -0.95 4.74
CA LEU A 51 -5.35 -1.45 3.87
C LEU A 51 -6.72 -0.87 4.25
N HIS A 52 -6.90 -0.35 5.47
CA HIS A 52 -8.11 0.38 5.83
C HIS A 52 -8.14 1.81 5.29
N ALA A 53 -6.96 2.38 5.01
CA ALA A 53 -6.83 3.72 4.46
C ALA A 53 -6.92 3.71 2.94
N ILE A 54 -6.31 2.72 2.29
CA ILE A 54 -6.25 2.60 0.84
C ILE A 54 -7.42 1.72 0.38
N PRO A 55 -8.38 2.24 -0.41
CA PRO A 55 -9.49 1.43 -0.88
C PRO A 55 -8.99 0.26 -1.74
N PRO A 56 -9.67 -0.90 -1.68
CA PRO A 56 -9.40 -2.00 -2.60
C PRO A 56 -9.75 -1.59 -4.04
N PRO A 57 -9.08 -2.18 -5.05
CA PRO A 57 -9.41 -1.98 -6.46
C PRO A 57 -10.82 -2.41 -6.84
#